data_AF-W4LAC7-F1
#
_entry.id   AF-W4LAC7-F1
#
_cell.length_a   1.000
_cell.length_b   1.000
_cell.length_c   1.000
_cell.angle_alpha   90.00
_cell.angle_beta   90.00
_cell.angle_gamma   90.00
#
_symmetry.space_group_name_H-M   'P 1'
#
loop_
_entity.id
_entity.type
_entity.pdbx_description
1 polymer ?
#
loop_
_entity_poly.entity_id
_entity_poly.type
_entity_poly.pdbx_seq_one_letter_code
_entity_poly.pdbx_strand_id
1 'polypeptide(L)'
;MVLIPVRCPHSQSDQVIKGGKTKAGKQRYKCQNSDCPCYSFQLDLSYKGRLPEIKEQIIDMALNGSGIRDTARVLKISTTTVINELKKRV
;
A
#
# COMPACT_ATOMS: atom_id res chain seq x y z
N MET A 1 7.81 13.98 -24.61
CA MET A 1 6.94 14.02 -23.40
C MET A 1 6.30 12.65 -23.26
N VAL A 2 6.72 11.84 -22.27
CA VAL A 2 6.28 10.46 -22.11
C VAL A 2 5.07 10.45 -21.17
N LEU A 3 3.92 9.99 -21.66
CA LEU A 3 2.73 9.78 -20.84
C LEU A 3 2.72 8.33 -20.37
N ILE A 4 2.97 8.10 -19.08
CA ILE A 4 2.91 6.77 -18.48
C ILE A 4 1.44 6.50 -18.11
N PRO A 5 0.78 5.47 -18.70
CA PRO A 5 -0.58 5.13 -18.35
C PRO A 5 -0.65 4.62 -16.91
N VAL A 6 -1.60 5.16 -16.13
CA VAL A 6 -1.82 4.73 -14.75
C VAL A 6 -2.72 3.50 -14.76
N ARG A 7 -2.17 2.35 -14.37
CA ARG A 7 -2.90 1.09 -14.27
C ARG A 7 -3.44 0.86 -12.87
N CYS A 8 -4.56 0.17 -12.79
CA CYS A 8 -5.07 -0.31 -11.50
C CYS A 8 -4.15 -1.42 -10.96
N PRO A 9 -3.66 -1.36 -9.70
CA PRO A 9 -2.81 -2.41 -9.13
C PRO A 9 -3.49 -3.78 -9.03
N HIS A 10 -4.83 -3.81 -8.95
CA HIS A 10 -5.59 -5.05 -8.71
C HIS A 10 -6.11 -5.71 -9.98
N SER A 11 -6.59 -4.92 -10.95
CA SER A 11 -7.16 -5.45 -12.20
C SER A 11 -6.27 -5.23 -13.42
N GLN A 12 -5.14 -4.53 -13.26
CA GLN A 12 -4.22 -4.08 -14.33
C GLN A 12 -4.92 -3.33 -15.48
N SER A 13 -6.19 -2.96 -15.32
CA SER A 13 -6.98 -2.30 -16.34
C SER A 13 -6.54 -0.85 -16.50
N ASP A 14 -6.57 -0.36 -17.74
CA ASP A 14 -6.28 1.04 -18.09
C ASP A 14 -7.47 1.98 -17.85
N GLN A 15 -8.62 1.45 -17.42
CA GLN A 15 -9.83 2.21 -17.09
C GLN A 15 -9.71 2.90 -15.72
N VAL A 16 -8.85 3.92 -15.65
CA VAL A 16 -8.56 4.65 -14.41
C VAL A 16 -8.83 6.15 -14.60
N ILE A 17 -9.64 6.72 -13.72
CA ILE A 17 -9.94 8.16 -13.69
C ILE A 17 -9.35 8.85 -12.46
N LYS A 18 -9.15 10.16 -12.55
CA LYS A 18 -8.74 11.00 -11.42
C LYS A 18 -9.91 11.19 -10.45
N GLY A 19 -9.75 10.75 -9.21
CA GLY A 19 -10.76 10.82 -8.14
C GLY A 19 -10.57 11.96 -7.14
N GLY A 20 -9.96 13.07 -7.56
CA GLY A 20 -9.58 14.19 -6.69
C GLY A 20 -8.25 13.98 -5.95
N LYS A 21 -7.97 14.83 -4.94
CA LYS A 21 -6.74 14.79 -4.15
C LYS A 21 -7.03 14.48 -2.68
N THR A 22 -6.09 13.86 -1.97
CA THR A 22 -6.18 13.75 -0.50
C THR A 22 -5.91 15.09 0.17
N LYS A 23 -6.19 15.18 1.49
CA LYS A 23 -5.79 16.32 2.32
C LYS A 23 -4.29 16.63 2.25
N ALA A 24 -3.47 15.61 2.02
CA ALA A 24 -2.03 15.74 1.81
C ALA A 24 -1.64 16.15 0.37
N GLY A 25 -2.61 16.54 -0.48
CA GLY A 25 -2.39 16.99 -1.85
C GLY A 25 -2.10 15.89 -2.88
N LYS A 26 -2.02 14.63 -2.45
CA LYS A 26 -1.70 13.51 -3.35
C LYS A 26 -2.88 13.11 -4.21
N GLN A 27 -2.62 12.80 -5.48
CA GLN A 27 -3.64 12.37 -6.42
C GLN A 27 -4.27 11.04 -5.98
N ARG A 28 -5.59 10.95 -6.06
CA ARG A 28 -6.34 9.70 -5.94
C ARG A 28 -6.81 9.28 -7.31
N TYR A 29 -6.83 7.98 -7.53
CA TYR A 29 -7.31 7.34 -8.74
C TYR A 29 -8.48 6.43 -8.40
N LYS A 30 -9.43 6.30 -9.32
CA LYS A 30 -10.55 5.37 -9.22
C LYS A 30 -10.51 4.45 -10.42
N CYS A 31 -10.63 3.15 -10.19
CA CYS A 31 -10.83 2.19 -11.26
C CYS A 31 -12.33 2.16 -11.61
N GLN A 32 -12.65 2.21 -12.91
CA GLN A 32 -14.04 2.10 -13.39
C GLN A 32 -14.44 0.66 -13.70
N ASN A 33 -13.50 -0.28 -13.65
CA ASN A 33 -13.79 -1.69 -13.91
C ASN A 33 -14.69 -2.24 -12.79
N SER A 34 -15.86 -2.77 -13.16
CA SER A 34 -16.85 -3.36 -12.25
C SER A 34 -16.33 -4.59 -11.50
N ASP A 35 -15.37 -5.29 -12.10
CA ASP A 35 -14.80 -6.52 -11.55
C ASP A 35 -13.60 -6.23 -10.63
N CYS A 36 -13.23 -4.95 -10.49
CA CYS A 36 -12.13 -4.56 -9.63
C CYS A 36 -12.60 -4.40 -8.18
N PRO A 37 -12.02 -5.14 -7.21
CA PRO A 37 -12.36 -4.96 -5.80
C PRO A 37 -11.90 -3.60 -5.26
N CYS A 38 -11.03 -2.89 -5.98
CA CYS A 38 -10.49 -1.61 -5.57
C CYS A 38 -11.16 -0.43 -6.25
N TYR A 39 -12.11 0.17 -5.53
CA TYR A 39 -12.81 1.38 -5.95
C TYR A 39 -11.91 2.62 -6.05
N SER A 40 -10.91 2.77 -5.17
CA SER A 40 -9.96 3.88 -5.25
C SER A 40 -8.58 3.53 -4.69
N PHE A 41 -7.53 4.02 -5.33
CA PHE A 41 -6.14 3.80 -4.90
C PHE A 41 -5.30 5.09 -5.04
N GLN A 42 -4.11 5.05 -4.46
CA GLN A 42 -3.08 6.07 -4.60
C GLN A 42 -1.80 5.40 -5.09
N LEU A 43 -1.10 6.02 -6.04
CA LEU A 43 0.21 5.53 -6.47
C LEU A 43 1.25 5.75 -5.36
N ASP A 44 1.37 7.00 -4.90
CA ASP A 44 2.29 7.35 -3.83
C ASP A 44 1.58 7.38 -2.49
N LEU A 45 1.62 6.29 -1.73
CA LEU A 45 1.12 6.31 -0.35
C LEU A 45 2.00 7.22 0.52
N SER A 46 1.39 8.07 1.35
CA SER A 46 2.14 8.87 2.35
C SER A 46 2.61 8.02 3.53
N TYR A 47 1.85 6.97 3.86
CA TYR A 47 2.14 6.08 4.97
C TYR A 47 2.80 4.80 4.46
N LYS A 48 4.10 4.65 4.72
CA LYS A 48 4.90 3.49 4.28
C LYS A 48 4.33 2.15 4.73
N GLY A 49 3.84 2.06 5.96
CA GLY A 49 3.25 0.82 6.51
C GLY A 49 2.00 0.31 5.77
N ARG A 50 1.43 1.07 4.83
CA ARG A 50 0.33 0.60 3.98
C ARG A 50 0.80 -0.06 2.69
N LEU A 51 2.05 0.14 2.30
CA LEU A 51 2.61 -0.46 1.08
C LEU A 51 2.63 -2.00 1.23
N PRO A 52 2.25 -2.74 0.17
CA PRO A 52 2.27 -4.20 0.20
C PRO A 52 3.68 -4.74 0.47
N GLU A 53 4.69 -4.15 -0.17
CA GLU A 53 6.11 -4.49 0.01
C GLU A 53 6.55 -4.42 1.49
N ILE A 54 6.09 -3.39 2.23
CA ILE A 54 6.43 -3.23 3.65
C ILE A 54 5.75 -4.33 4.48
N LYS A 55 4.56 -4.79 4.10
CA LYS A 55 3.87 -5.87 4.82
C LYS A 55 4.58 -7.21 4.62
N GLU A 56 5.01 -7.49 3.39
CA GLU A 56 5.82 -8.68 3.09
C GLU A 56 7.13 -8.65 3.87
N GLN A 57 7.83 -7.50 3.88
CA GLN A 57 9.05 -7.34 4.68
C GLN A 57 8.82 -7.52 6.19
N ILE A 58 7.69 -7.08 6.74
CA ILE A 58 7.35 -7.34 8.15
C ILE A 58 7.28 -8.85 8.43
N ILE A 59 6.64 -9.61 7.53
CA ILE A 59 6.50 -11.06 7.66
C ILE A 59 7.88 -11.72 7.55
N ASP A 60 8.67 -11.39 6.54
CA ASP A 60 10.01 -11.94 6.35
C ASP A 60 10.92 -11.66 7.54
N MET A 61 10.92 -10.43 8.05
CA MET A 61 11.72 -10.09 9.23
C MET A 61 11.27 -10.87 10.47
N ALA A 62 9.96 -11.06 10.67
CA ALA A 62 9.44 -11.83 11.78
C ALA A 62 9.78 -13.33 11.66
N LEU A 63 9.72 -13.90 10.44
CA LEU A 63 10.14 -15.28 10.16
C LEU A 63 11.64 -15.49 10.43
N ASN A 64 12.46 -14.47 10.15
CA ASN A 64 13.89 -14.44 10.44
C ASN A 64 14.21 -14.12 11.93
N GLY A 65 13.20 -14.08 12.80
CA GLY A 65 13.38 -13.88 14.25
C GLY A 65 13.58 -12.43 14.68
N SER A 66 13.34 -11.45 13.81
CA SER A 66 13.43 -10.03 14.18
C SER A 66 12.31 -9.64 15.14
N GLY A 67 12.66 -8.91 16.20
CA GLY A 67 11.70 -8.44 17.17
C GLY A 67 10.81 -7.31 16.64
N ILE A 68 9.58 -7.20 17.16
CA ILE A 68 8.57 -6.19 16.76
C ILE A 68 9.10 -4.76 16.80
N ARG A 69 9.91 -4.42 17.82
CA ARG A 69 10.48 -3.06 17.95
C ARG A 69 11.62 -2.83 16.96
N ASP A 70 12.36 -3.88 16.63
CA ASP A 70 13.48 -3.80 15.70
C ASP A 70 12.97 -3.62 14.27
N THR A 71 11.99 -4.42 13.85
CA THR A 71 11.34 -4.27 12.54
C THR A 71 10.73 -2.88 12.36
N ALA A 72 10.04 -2.36 13.39
CA ALA A 72 9.49 -1.01 13.37
C ALA A 72 10.58 0.07 13.18
N ARG A 73 11.74 -0.11 13.82
CA ARG A 73 12.87 0.82 13.73
C ARG A 73 13.53 0.77 12.34
N VAL A 74 13.78 -0.42 11.81
CA VAL A 74 14.40 -0.63 10.49
C VAL A 74 13.50 -0.08 9.38
N LEU A 75 12.21 -0.45 9.40
CA LEU A 75 11.23 -0.04 8.39
C LEU A 75 10.70 1.39 8.58
N LYS A 76 11.05 2.05 9.70
CA LYS A 76 10.60 3.40 10.09
C LYS A 76 9.06 3.52 10.09
N ILE A 77 8.40 2.53 10.68
CA ILE A 77 6.95 2.44 10.84
C ILE A 77 6.58 2.32 12.33
N SER A 78 5.30 2.48 12.67
CA SER A 78 4.89 2.33 14.07
C SER A 78 4.90 0.85 14.49
N THR A 79 5.26 0.58 15.74
CA THR A 79 5.18 -0.77 16.32
C THR A 79 3.76 -1.35 16.23
N THR A 80 2.74 -0.50 16.33
CA THR A 80 1.34 -0.90 16.17
C THR A 80 1.03 -1.44 14.78
N THR A 81 1.65 -0.88 13.72
CA THR A 81 1.48 -1.44 12.36
C THR A 81 2.07 -2.83 12.24
N VAL A 82 3.27 -3.05 12.78
CA VAL A 82 3.91 -4.38 12.82
C VAL A 82 3.03 -5.39 13.56
N ILE A 83 2.56 -5.04 14.75
CA ILE A 83 1.68 -5.92 15.55
C ILE A 83 0.39 -6.26 14.79
N ASN A 84 -0.24 -5.26 14.17
CA ASN A 84 -1.49 -5.47 13.44
C ASN A 84 -1.29 -6.36 12.22
N GLU A 85 -0.19 -6.23 11.50
CA GLU A 85 0.12 -7.11 10.37
C GLU A 85 0.36 -8.56 10.84
N LEU A 86 1.14 -8.76 11.90
CA LEU A 86 1.40 -10.10 12.46
C LEU A 86 0.16 -10.76 13.08
N LYS A 87 -0.81 -9.97 13.55
CA LYS A 87 -2.06 -10.48 14.12
C LYS A 87 -3.12 -10.84 13.07
N LYS A 88 -2.95 -10.47 11.80
CA LYS A 88 -3.92 -10.84 10.78
C LYS A 88 -3.97 -12.36 10.65
N ARG A 89 -5.16 -12.92 10.79
CA ARG A 89 -5.41 -14.31 10.43
C ARG A 89 -5.45 -14.39 8.91
N VAL A 90 -4.62 -15.26 8.35
CA VAL A 90 -4.71 -15.71 6.96
C VAL A 90 -5.99 -16.53 6.79
#